data_AF-A0A2V5ZZC8-F1
#
_entry.id   AF-A0A2V5ZZC8-F1
#
_cell.length_a   1.000
_cell.length_b   1.000
_cell.length_c   1.000
_cell.angle_alpha   90.00
_cell.angle_beta   90.00
_cell.angle_gamma   90.00
#
_symmetry.space_group_name_H-M   'P 1'
#
loop_
_entity.id
_entity.type
_entity.pdbx_description
1 polymer ?
#
loop_
_entity_poly.entity_id
_entity_poly.type
_entity_poly.pdbx_seq_one_letter_code
_entity_poly.pdbx_strand_id
1 'polypeptide(L)'
;MFTPIMLPRFRLCAAVVLTACCSAEAAGIRQFSIKTTERLGRELYEQAQRGNRLSEPQQGARRAAMAALPELEREGYKFVVLSDPEHKGYLVYALASSRNPDDVVVGVHYRVSVSANGKVQRIDPLARSTLVIPANAVPPGTQAVGFHCTCLVSNQPVETLVYLTLLHGKHCAVGTANGTIWFIENGKITKDGKVR
;
A
#
# COMPACT_ATOMS: atom_id res chain seq x y z
N MET A 1 66.63 -44.66 21.19
CA MET A 1 65.62 -45.21 20.26
C MET A 1 64.43 -44.25 20.30
N PHE A 2 64.45 -43.24 19.42
CA PHE A 2 63.46 -42.15 19.38
C PHE A 2 62.43 -42.46 18.29
N THR A 3 61.18 -42.63 18.67
CA THR A 3 60.02 -42.74 17.76
C THR A 3 59.53 -41.35 17.37
N PRO A 4 59.36 -41.03 16.07
CA PRO A 4 58.79 -39.75 15.65
C PRO A 4 57.26 -39.75 15.75
N ILE A 5 56.70 -38.70 16.32
CA ILE A 5 55.26 -38.43 16.38
C ILE A 5 54.81 -37.89 15.01
N MET A 6 53.90 -38.60 14.37
CA MET A 6 53.26 -38.23 13.10
C MET A 6 52.19 -37.16 13.37
N LEU A 7 52.37 -35.95 12.85
CA LEU A 7 51.35 -34.90 12.84
C LEU A 7 50.38 -35.11 11.65
N PRO A 8 49.05 -35.07 11.85
CA PRO A 8 48.10 -35.20 10.76
C PRO A 8 48.05 -33.91 9.92
N ARG A 9 48.15 -34.08 8.61
CA ARG A 9 47.94 -33.02 7.61
C ARG A 9 46.46 -32.63 7.60
N PHE A 10 46.11 -31.54 8.28
CA PHE A 10 44.81 -30.89 8.12
C PHE A 10 44.74 -30.24 6.73
N ARG A 11 43.92 -30.81 5.85
CA ARG A 11 43.54 -30.17 4.59
C ARG A 11 42.56 -29.05 4.90
N LEU A 12 42.98 -27.82 4.60
CA LEU A 12 42.16 -26.61 4.70
C LEU A 12 41.11 -26.63 3.58
N CYS A 13 39.89 -27.10 3.86
CA CYS A 13 38.75 -26.88 2.98
C CYS A 13 38.23 -25.46 3.21
N ALA A 14 38.59 -24.53 2.33
CA ALA A 14 37.98 -23.20 2.29
C ALA A 14 36.50 -23.36 1.87
N ALA A 15 35.59 -23.36 2.84
CA ALA A 15 34.17 -23.25 2.59
C ALA A 15 33.87 -21.81 2.17
N VAL A 16 33.69 -21.59 0.87
CA VAL A 16 33.15 -20.33 0.35
C VAL A 16 31.69 -20.26 0.81
N VAL A 17 31.44 -19.52 1.88
CA VAL A 17 30.09 -19.12 2.27
C VAL A 17 29.64 -18.10 1.22
N LEU A 18 28.94 -18.59 0.21
CA LEU A 18 28.11 -17.76 -0.66
C LEU A 18 27.02 -17.17 0.22
N THR A 19 27.29 -15.99 0.79
CA THR A 19 26.26 -15.13 1.35
C THR A 19 25.38 -14.75 0.18
N ALA A 20 24.29 -15.50 0.00
CA ALA A 20 23.17 -15.08 -0.80
C ALA A 20 22.69 -13.75 -0.19
N CYS A 21 23.11 -12.63 -0.78
CA CYS A 21 22.37 -11.38 -0.66
C CYS A 21 20.99 -11.67 -1.24
N CYS A 22 20.08 -12.15 -0.42
CA CYS A 22 18.67 -11.95 -0.65
C CYS A 22 18.46 -10.44 -0.58
N SER A 23 18.67 -9.78 -1.72
CA SER A 23 18.00 -8.51 -1.97
C SER A 23 16.53 -8.80 -1.76
N ALA A 24 15.98 -8.31 -0.65
CA ALA A 24 14.55 -8.26 -0.46
C ALA A 24 14.04 -7.30 -1.53
N GLU A 25 13.79 -7.80 -2.74
CA GLU A 25 12.87 -7.17 -3.65
C GLU A 25 11.61 -6.96 -2.83
N ALA A 26 11.24 -5.70 -2.58
CA ALA A 26 9.94 -5.39 -2.01
C ALA A 26 8.94 -6.25 -2.78
N ALA A 27 8.17 -7.09 -2.06
CA ALA A 27 7.13 -7.90 -2.67
C ALA A 27 6.19 -6.91 -3.39
N GLY A 28 6.49 -6.67 -4.66
CA GLY A 28 6.14 -5.41 -5.29
C GLY A 28 4.68 -5.47 -5.61
N ILE A 29 3.87 -4.64 -4.96
CA ILE A 29 2.48 -4.47 -5.39
C ILE A 29 2.47 -4.05 -6.85
N ARG A 30 1.37 -4.29 -7.57
CA ARG A 30 1.24 -3.75 -8.92
C ARG A 30 1.39 -2.22 -8.87
N GLN A 31 2.31 -1.66 -9.64
CA GLN A 31 2.57 -0.23 -9.65
C GLN A 31 1.90 0.41 -10.86
N PHE A 32 1.23 1.54 -10.65
CA PHE A 32 0.58 2.32 -11.71
C PHE A 32 1.41 3.56 -12.04
N SER A 33 1.30 4.12 -13.24
CA SER A 33 1.89 5.44 -13.50
C SER A 33 1.37 6.49 -12.51
N ILE A 34 2.16 7.52 -12.18
CA ILE A 34 1.74 8.61 -11.28
C ILE A 34 0.39 9.21 -11.68
N LYS A 35 0.18 9.46 -12.98
CA LYS A 35 -1.10 9.98 -13.51
C LYS A 35 -2.26 9.02 -13.23
N THR A 36 -2.04 7.72 -13.36
CA THR A 36 -3.05 6.70 -13.04
C THR A 36 -3.30 6.64 -11.54
N THR A 37 -2.26 6.70 -10.70
CA THR A 37 -2.36 6.74 -9.24
C THR A 37 -3.19 7.92 -8.74
N GLU A 38 -2.92 9.13 -9.26
CA GLU A 38 -3.71 10.33 -8.95
C GLU A 38 -5.18 10.16 -9.33
N ARG A 39 -5.44 9.66 -10.54
CA ARG A 39 -6.80 9.44 -11.03
C ARG A 39 -7.54 8.42 -10.17
N LEU A 40 -6.93 7.27 -9.88
CA LEU A 40 -7.53 6.24 -9.03
C LEU A 40 -7.81 6.78 -7.62
N GLY A 41 -6.89 7.53 -7.02
CA GLY A 41 -7.11 8.13 -5.70
C GLY A 41 -8.30 9.10 -5.65
N ARG A 42 -8.51 9.87 -6.74
CA ARG A 42 -9.68 10.74 -6.88
C ARG A 42 -10.97 9.95 -7.09
N GLU A 43 -10.95 8.93 -7.93
CA GLU A 43 -12.09 8.04 -8.13
C GLU A 43 -12.47 7.31 -6.82
N LEU A 44 -11.48 6.88 -6.02
CA LEU A 44 -11.72 6.34 -4.68
C LEU A 44 -12.45 7.34 -3.78
N TYR A 45 -11.97 8.59 -3.74
CA TYR A 45 -12.61 9.65 -2.95
C TYR A 45 -14.05 9.89 -3.40
N GLU A 46 -14.28 10.08 -4.70
CA GLU A 46 -15.61 10.34 -5.25
C GLU A 46 -16.59 9.19 -4.98
N GLN A 47 -16.17 7.94 -5.24
CA GLN A 47 -17.02 6.77 -5.02
C GLN A 47 -17.27 6.52 -3.53
N ALA A 48 -16.29 6.82 -2.66
CA ALA A 48 -16.49 6.75 -1.23
C ALA A 48 -17.54 7.76 -0.75
N GLN A 49 -17.59 8.98 -1.30
CA GLN A 49 -18.56 9.99 -0.88
C GLN A 49 -19.98 9.72 -1.41
N ARG A 50 -20.13 9.20 -2.62
CA ARG A 50 -21.45 9.07 -3.29
C ARG A 50 -22.35 7.96 -2.75
N GLY A 51 -21.80 6.99 -2.01
CA GLY A 51 -22.54 5.78 -1.66
C GLY A 51 -22.73 4.86 -2.88
N ASN A 52 -22.42 3.58 -2.73
CA ASN A 52 -22.05 2.75 -3.87
C ASN A 52 -23.28 2.08 -4.55
N ARG A 53 -23.79 2.63 -5.67
CA ARG A 53 -24.72 1.90 -6.56
C ARG A 53 -23.92 1.11 -7.60
N LEU A 54 -23.51 -0.09 -7.22
CA LEU A 54 -22.72 -0.99 -8.07
C LEU A 54 -23.60 -1.73 -9.08
N SER A 55 -23.12 -1.85 -10.33
CA SER A 55 -23.70 -2.77 -11.31
C SER A 55 -23.56 -4.22 -10.87
N GLU A 56 -24.34 -5.13 -11.44
CA GLU A 56 -24.27 -6.55 -11.07
C GLU A 56 -22.85 -7.15 -11.23
N PRO A 57 -22.10 -6.89 -12.33
CA PRO A 57 -20.70 -7.32 -12.42
C PRO A 57 -19.80 -6.74 -11.33
N GLN A 58 -19.97 -5.46 -10.97
CA GLN A 58 -19.20 -4.82 -9.90
C GLN A 58 -19.54 -5.40 -8.53
N GLN A 59 -20.81 -5.74 -8.28
CA GLN A 59 -21.21 -6.44 -7.07
C GLN A 59 -20.59 -7.84 -7.00
N GLY A 60 -20.54 -8.55 -8.13
CA GLY A 60 -19.84 -9.83 -8.26
C GLY A 60 -18.36 -9.71 -7.89
N ALA A 61 -17.67 -8.71 -8.45
CA ALA A 61 -16.27 -8.45 -8.14
C ALA A 61 -16.05 -8.10 -6.67
N ARG A 62 -16.91 -7.27 -6.08
CA ARG A 62 -16.87 -6.96 -4.65
C ARG A 62 -17.00 -8.21 -3.79
N ARG A 63 -17.96 -9.09 -4.08
CA ARG A 63 -18.16 -10.34 -3.33
C ARG A 63 -16.94 -11.27 -3.45
N ALA A 64 -16.38 -11.41 -4.66
CA ALA A 64 -15.19 -12.20 -4.89
C ALA A 64 -13.97 -11.68 -4.10
N ALA A 65 -13.77 -10.36 -4.11
CA ALA A 65 -12.70 -9.73 -3.33
C ALA A 65 -12.91 -9.89 -1.81
N MET A 66 -14.13 -9.66 -1.31
CA MET A 66 -14.46 -9.86 0.11
C MET A 66 -14.16 -11.30 0.55
N ALA A 67 -14.54 -12.29 -0.25
CA ALA A 67 -14.29 -13.70 0.05
C ALA A 67 -12.79 -14.07 0.07
N ALA A 68 -11.97 -13.34 -0.68
CA ALA A 68 -10.53 -13.62 -0.81
C ALA A 68 -9.67 -12.94 0.27
N LEU A 69 -10.18 -11.90 0.94
CA LEU A 69 -9.46 -11.21 2.02
C LEU A 69 -9.57 -11.96 3.35
N PRO A 70 -8.57 -11.87 4.25
CA PRO A 70 -8.60 -12.50 5.58
C PRO A 70 -9.85 -12.09 6.38
N GLU A 71 -10.43 -13.04 7.12
CA GLU A 71 -11.72 -12.84 7.80
C GLU A 71 -11.66 -11.82 8.95
N LEU A 72 -10.58 -11.84 9.74
CA LEU A 72 -10.32 -10.92 10.86
C LEU A 72 -10.23 -9.44 10.45
N GLU A 73 -10.11 -9.19 9.15
CA GLU A 73 -9.94 -7.86 8.61
C GLU A 73 -11.29 -7.28 8.13
N ARG A 74 -12.25 -8.10 7.67
CA ARG A 74 -13.40 -7.63 6.86
C ARG A 74 -14.34 -6.59 7.51
N GLU A 75 -14.55 -6.64 8.82
CA GLU A 75 -15.58 -5.83 9.50
C GLU A 75 -15.26 -4.32 9.58
N GLY A 76 -14.01 -3.93 9.34
CA GLY A 76 -13.56 -2.52 9.37
C GLY A 76 -13.46 -1.83 8.01
N TYR A 77 -13.81 -2.52 6.92
CA TYR A 77 -13.54 -2.04 5.57
C TYR A 77 -14.74 -1.42 4.85
N LYS A 78 -14.48 -0.27 4.25
CA LYS A 78 -15.30 0.26 3.17
C LYS A 78 -14.79 -0.28 1.83
N PHE A 79 -15.66 -1.02 1.14
CA PHE A 79 -15.33 -1.58 -0.18
C PHE A 79 -15.71 -0.62 -1.32
N VAL A 80 -14.72 -0.25 -2.13
CA VAL A 80 -14.88 0.56 -3.34
C VAL A 80 -14.47 -0.25 -4.57
N VAL A 81 -15.26 -0.20 -5.63
CA VAL A 81 -15.00 -0.94 -6.87
C VAL A 81 -14.78 0.04 -8.00
N LEU A 82 -13.59 -0.01 -8.62
CA LEU A 82 -13.22 0.80 -9.77
C LEU A 82 -12.96 -0.09 -10.99
N SER A 83 -13.06 0.45 -12.19
CA SER A 83 -12.59 -0.24 -13.40
C SER A 83 -11.06 -0.35 -13.38
N ASP A 84 -10.53 -1.51 -13.78
CA ASP A 84 -9.09 -1.67 -13.95
C ASP A 84 -8.61 -0.89 -15.20
N PRO A 85 -7.63 0.02 -15.07
CA PRO A 85 -7.20 0.84 -16.19
C PRO A 85 -6.28 0.16 -17.20
N GLU A 86 -5.70 -0.99 -16.87
CA GLU A 86 -4.76 -1.69 -17.77
C GLU A 86 -5.30 -3.07 -18.18
N HIS A 87 -6.37 -3.55 -17.55
CA HIS A 87 -6.98 -4.85 -17.83
C HIS A 87 -8.50 -4.79 -17.92
N LYS A 88 -9.10 -5.80 -18.55
CA LYS A 88 -10.55 -5.99 -18.54
C LYS A 88 -10.98 -6.58 -17.19
N GLY A 89 -11.49 -5.74 -16.30
CA GLY A 89 -11.94 -6.16 -14.99
C GLY A 89 -12.09 -4.99 -14.02
N TYR A 90 -11.92 -5.29 -12.74
CA TYR A 90 -12.14 -4.37 -11.63
C TYR A 90 -10.97 -4.38 -10.66
N LEU A 91 -10.73 -3.22 -10.07
CA LEU A 91 -9.93 -3.07 -8.86
C LEU A 91 -10.92 -2.88 -7.69
N VAL A 92 -10.89 -3.82 -6.75
CA VAL A 92 -11.68 -3.72 -5.53
C VAL A 92 -10.77 -3.31 -4.39
N TYR A 93 -11.07 -2.17 -3.80
CA TYR A 93 -10.32 -1.61 -2.68
C TYR A 93 -11.05 -1.92 -1.39
N ALA A 94 -10.34 -2.51 -0.44
CA ALA A 94 -10.77 -2.57 0.94
C ALA A 94 -10.09 -1.41 1.67
N LEU A 95 -10.86 -0.35 1.94
CA LEU A 95 -10.38 0.86 2.61
C LEU A 95 -10.65 0.77 4.12
N ALA A 96 -9.60 0.61 4.92
CA ALA A 96 -9.69 0.55 6.37
C ALA A 96 -10.23 1.88 6.91
N SER A 97 -11.04 1.81 7.96
CA SER A 97 -11.62 2.98 8.61
C SER A 97 -11.51 2.89 10.13
N SER A 98 -11.45 4.05 10.77
CA SER A 98 -11.48 4.25 12.22
C SER A 98 -12.89 4.63 12.67
N ARG A 99 -13.17 4.44 13.97
CA ARG A 99 -14.42 4.92 14.59
C ARG A 99 -14.49 6.45 14.63
N ASN A 100 -13.34 7.11 14.79
CA ASN A 100 -13.22 8.55 14.68
C ASN A 100 -12.96 8.93 13.21
N PRO A 101 -13.88 9.62 12.52
CA PRO A 101 -13.71 9.98 11.12
C PRO A 101 -12.55 10.96 10.85
N ASP A 102 -12.05 11.63 11.88
CA ASP A 102 -10.94 12.58 11.77
C ASP A 102 -9.55 11.92 11.86
N ASP A 103 -9.48 10.65 12.27
CA ASP A 103 -8.23 9.88 12.27
C ASP A 103 -7.84 9.52 10.83
N VAL A 104 -6.55 9.66 10.52
CA VAL A 104 -6.02 9.27 9.20
C VAL A 104 -5.53 7.82 9.29
N VAL A 105 -6.31 6.89 8.74
CA VAL A 105 -5.94 5.48 8.64
C VAL A 105 -5.06 5.29 7.42
N VAL A 106 -3.73 5.32 7.61
CA VAL A 106 -2.75 5.13 6.53
C VAL A 106 -2.55 3.64 6.23
N GLY A 107 -2.66 2.80 7.26
CA GLY A 107 -2.40 1.37 7.22
C GLY A 107 -3.55 0.50 6.75
N VAL A 108 -3.24 -0.79 6.59
CA VAL A 108 -4.17 -1.91 6.35
C VAL A 108 -5.10 -1.77 5.14
N HIS A 109 -4.77 -0.99 4.12
CA HIS A 109 -5.58 -0.98 2.89
C HIS A 109 -5.21 -2.14 1.97
N TYR A 110 -6.18 -2.67 1.23
CA TYR A 110 -5.95 -3.69 0.20
C TYR A 110 -6.49 -3.26 -1.15
N ARG A 111 -5.84 -3.73 -2.22
CA ARG A 111 -6.36 -3.70 -3.58
C ARG A 111 -6.40 -5.11 -4.15
N VAL A 112 -7.56 -5.52 -4.62
CA VAL A 112 -7.80 -6.82 -5.24
C VAL A 112 -8.10 -6.63 -6.72
N SER A 113 -7.29 -7.22 -7.60
CA SER A 113 -7.59 -7.28 -9.03
C SER A 113 -8.53 -8.45 -9.31
N VAL A 114 -9.65 -8.16 -9.94
CA VAL A 114 -10.69 -9.14 -10.31
C VAL A 114 -10.96 -9.04 -11.81
N SER A 115 -10.88 -10.16 -12.54
CA SER A 115 -11.18 -10.16 -13.97
C SER A 115 -12.66 -9.91 -14.25
N ALA A 116 -12.99 -9.59 -15.51
CA ALA A 116 -14.37 -9.35 -15.93
C ALA A 116 -15.37 -10.50 -15.62
N ASN A 117 -14.89 -11.74 -15.51
CA ASN A 117 -15.69 -12.91 -15.13
C ASN A 117 -15.77 -13.14 -13.61
N GLY A 118 -15.28 -12.22 -12.78
CA GLY A 118 -15.38 -12.30 -11.32
C GLY A 118 -14.28 -13.12 -10.63
N LYS A 119 -13.26 -13.59 -11.35
CA LYS A 119 -12.14 -14.34 -10.75
C LYS A 119 -11.12 -13.38 -10.12
N VAL A 120 -10.73 -13.63 -8.87
CA VAL A 120 -9.63 -12.92 -8.21
C VAL A 120 -8.30 -13.31 -8.89
N GLN A 121 -7.54 -12.30 -9.28
CA GLN A 121 -6.26 -12.46 -9.99
C GLN A 121 -5.07 -12.12 -9.08
N ARG A 122 -5.23 -11.12 -8.21
CA ARG A 122 -4.14 -10.60 -7.37
C ARG A 122 -4.68 -9.87 -6.16
N ILE A 123 -3.98 -9.96 -5.03
CA ILE A 123 -4.23 -9.18 -3.81
C ILE A 123 -2.95 -8.43 -3.48
N ASP A 124 -3.05 -7.11 -3.41
CA ASP A 124 -1.97 -6.21 -3.05
C ASP A 124 -2.25 -5.58 -1.68
N PRO A 125 -1.48 -5.90 -0.62
CA PRO A 125 -1.49 -5.11 0.61
C PRO A 125 -0.83 -3.75 0.33
N LEU A 126 -1.59 -2.67 0.50
CA LEU A 126 -1.13 -1.32 0.18
C LEU A 126 -0.38 -0.65 1.35
N ALA A 127 -0.24 -1.35 2.48
CA ALA A 127 0.56 -0.95 3.62
C ALA A 127 1.16 -2.18 4.32
N ARG A 128 2.24 -1.99 5.08
CA ARG A 128 2.89 -3.06 5.89
C ARG A 128 2.51 -3.05 7.37
N SER A 129 1.71 -2.08 7.80
CA SER A 129 1.35 -1.89 9.20
C SER A 129 -0.08 -1.37 9.33
N THR A 130 -0.57 -1.36 10.58
CA THR A 130 -1.85 -0.81 11.00
C THR A 130 -1.74 0.66 11.40
N LEU A 131 -0.94 1.45 10.66
CA LEU A 131 -0.69 2.85 11.00
C LEU A 131 -1.97 3.70 10.98
N VAL A 132 -2.28 4.30 12.12
CA VAL A 132 -3.34 5.29 12.28
C VAL A 132 -2.74 6.54 12.90
N ILE A 133 -3.03 7.70 12.32
CA ILE A 133 -2.63 9.00 12.86
C ILE A 133 -3.86 9.62 13.51
N PRO A 134 -3.92 9.70 14.85
CA PRO A 134 -5.10 10.15 15.54
C PRO A 134 -5.32 11.66 15.34
N ALA A 135 -6.58 12.10 15.31
CA ALA A 135 -6.94 13.50 15.10
C ALA A 135 -6.32 14.45 16.13
N ASN A 136 -6.14 13.99 17.37
CA ASN A 136 -5.57 14.72 18.50
C ASN A 136 -4.03 14.58 18.61
N ALA A 137 -3.35 14.20 17.52
CA ALA A 137 -1.88 14.08 17.49
C ALA A 137 -1.15 15.44 17.62
N VAL A 138 -1.88 16.57 17.61
CA VAL A 138 -1.31 17.91 17.71
C VAL A 138 -1.77 18.61 19.00
N PRO A 139 -0.99 19.55 19.56
CA PRO A 139 -1.34 20.27 20.79
C PRO A 139 -2.72 20.96 20.71
N PRO A 140 -3.42 21.12 21.85
CA PRO A 140 -4.67 21.87 21.90
C PRO A 140 -4.53 23.27 21.31
N GLY A 141 -5.54 23.69 20.52
CA GLY A 141 -5.53 25.00 19.84
C GLY A 141 -4.72 25.04 18.54
N THR A 142 -4.14 23.91 18.10
CA THR A 142 -3.45 23.80 16.80
C THR A 142 -4.22 22.92 15.83
N GLN A 143 -3.95 23.09 14.53
CA GLN A 143 -4.55 22.28 13.48
C GLN A 143 -3.46 21.57 12.68
N ALA A 144 -3.61 20.25 12.50
CA ALA A 144 -2.74 19.49 11.61
C ALA A 144 -3.01 19.87 10.14
N VAL A 145 -2.00 20.43 9.46
CA VAL A 145 -2.07 20.81 8.03
C VAL A 145 -1.70 19.66 7.07
N GLY A 146 -1.11 18.60 7.62
CA GLY A 146 -0.63 17.47 6.84
C GLY A 146 -0.18 16.30 7.71
N PHE A 147 0.24 15.23 7.06
CA PHE A 147 0.81 14.06 7.70
C PHE A 147 2.01 13.51 6.91
N HIS A 148 2.83 12.70 7.58
CA HIS A 148 3.97 12.03 6.95
C HIS A 148 3.89 10.52 7.19
N CYS A 149 4.24 9.73 6.18
CA CYS A 149 4.35 8.28 6.29
C CYS A 149 5.40 7.71 5.34
N THR A 150 5.76 6.44 5.55
CA THR A 150 6.59 5.69 4.61
C THR A 150 5.76 4.66 3.84
N CYS A 151 5.93 4.62 2.51
CA CYS A 151 5.35 3.62 1.62
C CYS A 151 6.41 2.57 1.28
N LEU A 152 6.47 1.51 2.08
CA LEU A 152 7.48 0.46 1.91
C LEU A 152 7.08 -0.63 0.89
N VAL A 153 5.86 -0.57 0.37
CA VAL A 153 5.32 -1.54 -0.60
C VAL A 153 5.60 -1.15 -2.06
N SER A 154 6.04 0.08 -2.30
CA SER A 154 6.20 0.66 -3.65
C SER A 154 7.33 1.70 -3.69
N ASN A 155 7.88 1.94 -4.89
CA ASN A 155 8.89 2.98 -5.16
C ASN A 155 8.28 4.36 -5.43
N GLN A 156 6.96 4.48 -5.35
CA GLN A 156 6.18 5.69 -5.52
C GLN A 156 4.92 5.62 -4.64
N PRO A 157 4.25 6.76 -4.35
CA PRO A 157 3.01 6.74 -3.58
C PRO A 157 1.94 5.88 -4.25
N VAL A 158 1.06 5.32 -3.41
CA VAL A 158 -0.08 4.52 -3.85
C VAL A 158 -1.36 5.36 -3.81
N GLU A 159 -2.36 4.94 -4.56
CA GLU A 159 -3.61 5.66 -4.77
C GLU A 159 -4.41 5.88 -3.48
N THR A 160 -4.24 5.02 -2.47
CA THR A 160 -4.87 5.22 -1.15
C THR A 160 -4.31 6.44 -0.41
N LEU A 161 -3.05 6.80 -0.61
CA LEU A 161 -2.48 8.02 -0.01
C LEU A 161 -3.08 9.28 -0.65
N VAL A 162 -3.30 9.25 -1.97
CA VAL A 162 -4.04 10.30 -2.69
C VAL A 162 -5.46 10.41 -2.15
N TYR A 163 -6.17 9.29 -2.04
CA TYR A 163 -7.50 9.23 -1.44
C TYR A 163 -7.55 9.86 -0.05
N LEU A 164 -6.62 9.53 0.84
CA LEU A 164 -6.57 10.05 2.22
C LEU A 164 -6.33 11.57 2.25
N THR A 165 -5.48 12.10 1.36
CA THR A 165 -5.29 13.57 1.28
C THR A 165 -6.58 14.30 0.91
N LEU A 166 -7.35 13.74 -0.03
CA LEU A 166 -8.63 14.31 -0.45
C LEU A 166 -9.70 14.13 0.63
N LEU A 167 -9.73 12.98 1.30
CA LEU A 167 -10.71 12.67 2.34
C LEU A 167 -10.58 13.61 3.54
N HIS A 168 -9.36 13.87 4.00
CA HIS A 168 -9.10 14.65 5.20
C HIS A 168 -8.76 16.12 4.92
N GLY A 169 -8.64 16.52 3.66
CA GLY A 169 -8.20 17.87 3.29
C GLY A 169 -6.80 18.22 3.82
N LYS A 170 -5.90 17.23 3.88
CA LYS A 170 -4.55 17.34 4.47
C LYS A 170 -3.49 16.98 3.44
N HIS A 171 -2.35 17.67 3.48
CA HIS A 171 -1.18 17.33 2.66
C HIS A 171 -0.49 16.05 3.17
N CYS A 172 0.22 15.34 2.30
CA CYS A 172 1.00 14.17 2.70
C CYS A 172 2.42 14.20 2.15
N ALA A 173 3.42 14.05 3.02
CA ALA A 173 4.79 13.73 2.62
C ALA A 173 5.01 12.22 2.74
N VAL A 174 5.54 11.59 1.68
CA VAL A 174 5.68 10.14 1.58
C VAL A 174 7.12 9.75 1.25
N GLY A 175 7.80 9.08 2.17
CA GLY A 175 9.07 8.40 1.87
C GLY A 175 8.82 7.02 1.25
N THR A 176 9.41 6.71 0.09
CA THR A 176 9.25 5.41 -0.59
C THR A 176 10.45 4.48 -0.39
N ALA A 177 10.28 3.20 -0.70
CA ALA A 177 11.30 2.16 -0.43
C ALA A 177 12.68 2.44 -1.06
N ASN A 178 12.72 3.18 -2.18
CA ASN A 178 13.95 3.62 -2.85
C ASN A 178 14.55 4.92 -2.27
N GLY A 179 14.08 5.40 -1.13
CA GLY A 179 14.55 6.63 -0.48
C GLY A 179 14.05 7.94 -1.10
N THR A 180 13.19 7.89 -2.13
CA THR A 180 12.59 9.11 -2.68
C THR A 180 11.51 9.65 -1.75
N ILE A 181 11.47 10.98 -1.59
CA ILE A 181 10.38 11.67 -0.91
C ILE A 181 9.45 12.27 -1.96
N TRP A 182 8.16 12.05 -1.78
CA TRP A 182 7.09 12.58 -2.61
C TRP A 182 6.14 13.42 -1.77
N PHE A 183 5.45 14.35 -2.41
CA PHE A 183 4.44 15.20 -1.79
C PHE A 183 3.11 14.97 -2.48
N ILE A 184 2.04 14.89 -1.69
CA ILE A 184 0.66 14.77 -2.18
C ILE A 184 -0.15 15.94 -1.66
N GLU A 185 -0.64 16.77 -2.57
CA GLU A 185 -1.40 17.96 -2.26
C GLU A 185 -2.58 18.08 -3.22
N ASN A 186 -3.80 18.26 -2.71
CA ASN A 186 -5.02 18.33 -3.54
C ASN A 186 -5.18 17.14 -4.52
N GLY A 187 -4.68 15.98 -4.11
CA GLY A 187 -4.64 14.76 -4.90
C GLY A 187 -3.65 14.77 -6.07
N LYS A 188 -2.61 15.60 -6.01
CA LYS A 188 -1.50 15.68 -6.97
C LYS A 188 -0.20 15.22 -6.35
N ILE A 189 0.57 14.40 -7.07
CA ILE A 189 1.83 13.84 -6.61
C ILE A 189 2.98 14.59 -7.26
N THR A 190 3.88 15.15 -6.45
CA THR A 190 5.08 15.86 -6.90
C THR A 190 6.32 15.38 -6.14
N LYS A 191 7.51 15.71 -6.66
CA LYS A 191 8.80 15.44 -5.99
C LYS A 191 9.35 16.65 -5.24
N ASP A 192 8.94 17.85 -5.62
CA ASP A 192 9.48 19.12 -5.13
C ASP A 192 8.55 19.85 -4.14
N GLY A 193 7.38 19.26 -3.83
CA GLY A 193 6.40 19.87 -2.93
C GLY A 193 5.74 21.11 -3.53
N LYS A 194 5.83 21.32 -4.85
CA LYS A 194 5.20 22.46 -5.53
C LYS A 194 4.11 21.96 -6.46
N VAL A 195 2.85 22.16 -6.09
CA VAL A 195 1.75 22.01 -7.05
C VAL A 195 1.82 23.17 -8.04
N ARG A 196 1.99 22.86 -9.33
CA ARG A 196 1.88 23.84 -10.42
C ARG A 196 0.47 23.88 -10.97
#